data_AF-A0A919P5F6-F1
#
_entry.id   AF-A0A919P5F6-F1
#
_cell.length_a   1.000
_cell.length_b   1.000
_cell.length_c   1.000
_cell.angle_alpha   90.00
_cell.angle_beta   90.00
_cell.angle_gamma   90.00
#
_symmetry.space_group_name_H-M   'P 1'
#
loop_
_entity.id
_entity.type
_entity.pdbx_description
1 polymer ?
#
loop_
_entity_poly.entity_id
_entity_poly.type
_entity_poly.pdbx_seq_one_letter_code
_entity_poly.pdbx_strand_id
1 'polypeptide(L)'
;MGTPTSTTLPTFLALGVAIAGTLLTMALSVLYLRHVRMERPAIGTFNGVDVVVVFGFIVVLPLLYLVLPLTPLLVVLGLTFTSALVFGLRPVLGPAATWIVVGVVIAANIWMGRTMLGTVVGWQLFWIENDLLVVGAAVATANLYVQGGMRLRHVAWFGLVLAVYDAVFTFVWPITNTLAQRFIGWPFDPSVGFRIGIYNATIGLGDLLIYSLFVIAALKAYGPRAARGAAVISVLCGAVVPALLPLITDVFIDARTDVIVPAQAAFGPAAFLYYRWLRRTYGAERTMAGFLGRADVDRQAPTPSFALSVP
;
A
#
# COMPACT_ATOMS: atom_id res chain seq x y z
N MET A 1 6.11 -28.26 -31.22
CA MET A 1 7.10 -28.08 -30.14
C MET A 1 7.10 -26.61 -29.77
N GLY A 2 6.38 -26.24 -28.71
CA GLY A 2 6.39 -24.86 -28.21
C GLY A 2 7.71 -24.60 -27.50
N THR A 3 8.42 -23.53 -27.89
CA THR A 3 9.58 -23.05 -27.14
C THR A 3 9.15 -22.77 -25.69
N PRO A 4 9.83 -23.30 -24.66
CA PRO A 4 9.55 -22.92 -23.29
C PRO A 4 9.88 -21.43 -23.15
N THR A 5 8.85 -20.58 -23.15
CA THR A 5 9.01 -19.19 -22.73
C THR A 5 9.50 -19.24 -21.29
N SER A 6 10.74 -18.82 -21.06
CA SER A 6 11.35 -18.87 -19.75
C SER A 6 10.51 -18.05 -18.77
N THR A 7 9.79 -18.71 -17.87
CA THR A 7 8.99 -18.11 -16.78
C THR A 7 9.83 -17.25 -15.81
N THR A 8 11.16 -17.31 -15.95
CA THR A 8 12.12 -16.56 -15.16
C THR A 8 11.94 -15.04 -15.28
N LEU A 9 11.93 -14.48 -16.50
CA LEU A 9 11.84 -13.02 -16.71
C LEU A 9 10.57 -12.39 -16.12
N PRO A 10 9.34 -12.90 -16.37
CA PRO A 10 8.14 -12.34 -15.75
C PRO A 10 8.14 -12.50 -14.23
N THR A 11 8.66 -13.60 -13.69
CA THR A 11 8.77 -13.82 -12.24
C THR A 11 9.75 -12.83 -11.60
N PHE A 12 10.92 -12.61 -12.20
CA PHE A 12 11.89 -11.61 -11.71
C PHE A 12 11.33 -10.20 -11.78
N LEU A 13 10.59 -9.85 -12.84
CA LEU A 13 9.93 -8.56 -12.97
C LEU A 13 8.86 -8.38 -11.88
N ALA A 14 8.00 -9.38 -11.66
CA ALA A 14 6.99 -9.37 -10.62
C ALA A 14 7.58 -9.21 -9.22
N LEU A 15 8.64 -9.98 -8.92
CA LEU A 15 9.37 -9.89 -7.66
C LEU A 15 9.99 -8.49 -7.47
N GLY A 16 10.62 -7.96 -8.52
CA GLY A 16 11.24 -6.63 -8.51
C GLY A 16 10.23 -5.53 -8.24
N VAL A 17 9.11 -5.51 -8.97
CA VAL A 17 8.03 -4.53 -8.78
C VAL A 17 7.40 -4.66 -7.40
N ALA A 18 7.08 -5.88 -6.95
CA ALA A 18 6.43 -6.10 -5.66
C ALA A 18 7.33 -5.67 -4.49
N ILE A 19 8.63 -6.02 -4.51
CA ILE A 19 9.59 -5.61 -3.49
C ILE A 19 9.80 -4.09 -3.53
N ALA A 20 10.05 -3.52 -4.71
CA ALA A 20 10.32 -2.09 -4.86
C ALA A 20 9.12 -1.25 -4.41
N GLY A 21 7.91 -1.56 -4.90
CA GLY A 21 6.69 -0.86 -4.52
C GLY A 21 6.41 -0.96 -3.02
N THR A 22 6.56 -2.16 -2.43
CA THR A 22 6.35 -2.38 -1.00
C THR A 22 7.36 -1.60 -0.16
N LEU A 23 8.66 -1.71 -0.45
CA LEU A 23 9.71 -1.00 0.28
C LEU A 23 9.59 0.51 0.15
N LEU A 24 9.35 1.02 -1.06
CA LEU A 24 9.19 2.45 -1.32
C LEU A 24 8.01 3.02 -0.53
N THR A 25 6.84 2.38 -0.62
CA THR A 25 5.63 2.86 0.06
C THR A 25 5.79 2.83 1.58
N MET A 26 6.40 1.77 2.14
CA MET A 26 6.67 1.69 3.59
C MET A 26 7.69 2.74 4.02
N ALA A 27 8.77 2.94 3.26
CA ALA A 27 9.81 3.92 3.57
C ALA A 27 9.24 5.34 3.56
N LEU A 28 8.51 5.72 2.51
CA LEU A 28 7.84 7.02 2.42
C LEU A 28 6.80 7.20 3.51
N SER A 29 6.04 6.15 3.86
CA SER A 29 5.08 6.20 4.97
C SER A 29 5.75 6.47 6.31
N VAL A 30 6.88 5.82 6.59
CA VAL A 30 7.68 6.05 7.80
C VAL A 30 8.29 7.45 7.80
N LEU A 31 8.84 7.90 6.67
CA LEU A 31 9.41 9.24 6.54
C LEU A 31 8.34 10.31 6.76
N TYR A 32 7.18 10.16 6.14
CA TYR A 32 6.05 11.04 6.30
C TYR A 32 5.59 11.10 7.77
N LEU A 33 5.40 9.94 8.42
CA LEU A 33 4.99 9.88 9.83
C LEU A 33 5.95 10.64 10.77
N ARG A 34 7.25 10.61 10.47
CA ARG A 34 8.29 11.23 11.30
C ARG A 34 8.40 12.74 11.10
N HIS A 35 8.11 13.24 9.91
CA HIS A 35 8.38 14.64 9.54
C HIS A 35 7.12 15.47 9.35
N VAL A 36 5.99 14.86 9.04
CA VAL A 36 4.77 15.57 8.67
C VAL A 36 3.65 15.23 9.65
N ARG A 37 3.07 16.28 10.26
CA ARG A 37 1.88 16.18 11.10
C ARG A 37 0.67 16.57 10.26
N MET A 38 -0.24 15.63 10.07
CA MET A 38 -1.51 15.94 9.40
C MET A 38 -2.40 16.73 10.35
N GLU A 39 -3.11 17.72 9.80
CA GLU A 39 -4.23 18.34 10.51
C GLU A 39 -5.21 17.22 10.87
N ARG A 40 -5.60 17.14 12.15
CA ARG A 40 -6.57 16.14 12.58
C ARG A 40 -7.85 16.36 11.77
N PRO A 41 -8.36 15.36 11.04
CA PRO A 41 -9.69 15.48 10.48
C PRO A 41 -10.67 15.77 11.62
N ALA A 42 -11.76 16.50 11.33
CA ALA A 42 -12.80 16.79 12.32
C ALA A 42 -13.52 15.54 12.84
N ILE A 43 -13.21 14.38 12.26
CA ILE A 43 -13.73 13.07 12.63
C ILE A 43 -12.92 12.59 13.84
N GLY A 44 -13.61 12.12 14.88
CA GLY A 44 -13.02 11.67 16.14
C GLY A 44 -11.96 10.57 16.00
N THR A 45 -11.45 10.08 17.13
CA THR A 45 -10.41 9.04 17.14
C THR A 45 -10.87 7.80 16.37
N PHE A 46 -10.06 7.34 15.41
CA PHE A 46 -10.37 6.15 14.61
C PHE A 46 -10.59 4.91 15.49
N ASN A 47 -11.83 4.43 15.55
CA ASN A 47 -12.31 3.38 16.43
C ASN A 47 -12.51 2.06 15.66
N GLY A 48 -12.86 0.99 16.39
CA GLY A 48 -13.15 -0.31 15.79
C GLY A 48 -14.37 -0.30 14.86
N VAL A 49 -15.35 0.58 15.11
CA VAL A 49 -16.53 0.76 14.24
C VAL A 49 -16.10 1.29 12.86
N ASP A 50 -15.16 2.23 12.83
CA ASP A 50 -14.65 2.79 11.57
C ASP A 50 -13.95 1.70 10.73
N VAL A 51 -13.24 0.77 11.38
CA VAL A 51 -12.64 -0.40 10.71
C VAL A 51 -13.72 -1.27 10.06
N VAL A 52 -14.85 -1.49 10.75
CA VAL A 52 -15.96 -2.29 10.21
C VAL A 52 -16.62 -1.59 9.03
N VAL A 53 -16.80 -0.26 9.09
CA VAL A 53 -17.34 0.54 7.97
C VAL A 53 -16.39 0.49 6.77
N VAL A 54 -15.10 0.71 7.00
CA VAL A 54 -14.07 0.60 5.95
C VAL A 54 -14.04 -0.80 5.35
N PHE A 55 -14.15 -1.83 6.19
CA PHE A 55 -14.21 -3.21 5.72
C PHE A 55 -15.47 -3.49 4.89
N GLY A 56 -16.64 -3.02 5.33
CA GLY A 56 -17.88 -3.12 4.56
C GLY A 56 -17.74 -2.47 3.19
N PHE A 57 -17.12 -1.30 3.13
CA PHE A 57 -16.83 -0.63 1.87
C PHE A 57 -15.90 -1.47 0.98
N ILE A 58 -14.84 -2.06 1.54
CA ILE A 58 -13.90 -2.92 0.79
C ILE A 58 -14.57 -4.18 0.24
N VAL A 59 -15.52 -4.77 0.97
CA VAL A 59 -16.26 -5.94 0.48
C VAL A 59 -17.25 -5.56 -0.62
N VAL A 60 -17.92 -4.41 -0.48
CA VAL A 60 -18.95 -3.96 -1.41
C VAL A 60 -18.36 -3.39 -2.71
N LEU A 61 -17.22 -2.71 -2.63
CA LEU A 61 -16.61 -1.98 -3.74
C LEU A 61 -16.27 -2.86 -4.97
N PRO A 62 -15.66 -4.05 -4.84
CA PRO A 62 -15.47 -4.97 -5.98
C PRO A 62 -16.80 -5.39 -6.64
N LEU A 63 -17.86 -5.59 -5.85
CA LEU A 63 -19.18 -5.93 -6.39
C LEU A 63 -19.77 -4.74 -7.16
N LEU A 64 -19.62 -3.52 -6.63
CA LEU A 64 -20.00 -2.31 -7.35
C LEU A 64 -19.21 -2.15 -8.66
N TYR A 65 -17.93 -2.52 -8.67
CA TYR A 65 -17.08 -2.42 -9.86
C TYR A 65 -17.51 -3.38 -10.97
N LEU A 66 -18.15 -4.50 -10.64
CA LEU A 66 -18.73 -5.39 -11.64
C LEU A 66 -19.97 -4.78 -12.30
N VAL A 67 -20.81 -4.11 -11.51
CA VAL A 67 -22.12 -3.61 -11.99
C VAL A 67 -22.02 -2.21 -12.61
N LEU A 68 -21.09 -1.37 -12.16
CA LEU A 68 -20.99 0.01 -12.65
C LEU A 68 -20.42 0.08 -14.08
N PRO A 69 -20.91 1.02 -14.90
CA PRO A 69 -20.23 1.41 -16.13
C PRO A 69 -18.84 1.97 -15.82
N LEU A 70 -17.94 1.91 -16.80
CA LEU A 70 -16.54 2.30 -16.61
C LEU A 70 -16.36 3.78 -16.27
N THR A 71 -17.15 4.68 -16.86
CA THR A 71 -17.00 6.11 -16.62
C THR A 71 -17.32 6.52 -15.17
N PRO A 72 -18.46 6.14 -14.56
CA PRO A 72 -18.70 6.33 -13.13
C PRO A 72 -17.59 5.78 -12.25
N LEU A 73 -17.05 4.61 -12.60
CA LEU A 73 -15.97 3.96 -11.87
C LEU A 73 -14.68 4.80 -11.88
N LEU A 74 -14.28 5.30 -13.05
CA LEU A 74 -13.13 6.19 -13.18
C LEU A 74 -13.33 7.53 -12.45
N VAL A 75 -14.57 8.05 -12.41
CA VAL A 75 -14.89 9.25 -11.63
C VAL A 75 -14.70 8.98 -10.13
N VAL A 76 -15.21 7.85 -9.63
CA VAL A 76 -15.03 7.46 -8.22
C VAL A 76 -13.56 7.27 -7.87
N LEU A 77 -12.79 6.62 -8.73
CA LEU A 77 -11.34 6.46 -8.53
C LEU A 77 -10.62 7.81 -8.56
N GLY A 78 -10.90 8.65 -9.56
CA GLY A 78 -10.33 10.00 -9.66
C GLY A 78 -10.62 10.84 -8.41
N LEU A 79 -11.85 10.80 -7.89
CA LEU A 79 -12.23 11.45 -6.63
C LEU A 79 -11.48 10.87 -5.43
N THR A 80 -11.29 9.55 -5.39
CA THR A 80 -10.58 8.86 -4.31
C THR A 80 -9.09 9.26 -4.28
N PHE A 81 -8.42 9.20 -5.42
CA PHE A 81 -7.02 9.62 -5.55
C PHE A 81 -6.86 11.12 -5.25
N THR A 82 -7.72 11.96 -5.82
CA THR A 82 -7.71 13.41 -5.55
C THR A 82 -7.86 13.68 -4.05
N SER A 83 -8.82 13.03 -3.40
CA SER A 83 -9.06 13.21 -1.96
C SER A 83 -7.84 12.79 -1.14
N ALA A 84 -7.31 11.58 -1.39
CA ALA A 84 -6.14 11.07 -0.67
C ALA A 84 -4.92 11.99 -0.82
N LEU A 85 -4.65 12.47 -2.04
CA LEU A 85 -3.52 13.35 -2.31
C LEU A 85 -3.71 14.75 -1.74
N VAL A 86 -4.92 15.32 -1.81
CA VAL A 86 -5.19 16.63 -1.20
C VAL A 86 -4.98 16.58 0.30
N PHE A 87 -5.47 15.54 0.99
CA PHE A 87 -5.23 15.38 2.43
C PHE A 87 -3.75 15.11 2.75
N GLY A 88 -3.07 14.33 1.90
CA GLY A 88 -1.66 13.97 2.06
C GLY A 88 -0.68 15.11 1.82
N LEU A 89 -0.89 15.91 0.79
CA LEU A 89 0.06 16.93 0.34
C LEU A 89 -0.17 18.28 0.99
N ARG A 90 -1.39 18.57 1.47
CA ARG A 90 -1.74 19.85 2.09
C ARG A 90 -0.80 20.28 3.23
N PRO A 91 -0.42 19.41 4.18
CA PRO A 91 0.52 19.76 5.24
C PRO A 91 1.96 20.06 4.74
N VAL A 92 2.30 19.64 3.52
CA VAL A 92 3.64 19.77 2.94
C VAL A 92 3.74 20.98 2.02
N LEU A 93 2.74 21.19 1.16
CA LEU A 93 2.78 22.22 0.10
C LEU A 93 1.91 23.44 0.42
N GLY A 94 1.04 23.37 1.43
CA GLY A 94 0.01 24.37 1.67
C GLY A 94 -1.20 24.24 0.72
N PRO A 95 -2.28 24.98 0.97
CA PRO A 95 -3.57 24.73 0.33
C PRO A 95 -3.59 25.01 -1.18
N ALA A 96 -3.05 26.16 -1.63
CA ALA A 96 -3.10 26.55 -3.03
C ALA A 96 -2.23 25.65 -3.92
N ALA A 97 -0.97 25.42 -3.53
CA ALA A 97 -0.05 24.58 -4.29
C ALA A 97 -0.52 23.12 -4.37
N THR A 98 -1.17 22.62 -3.31
CA THR A 98 -1.73 21.26 -3.31
C THR A 98 -2.76 21.05 -4.41
N TRP A 99 -3.70 21.99 -4.59
CA TRP A 99 -4.70 21.88 -5.65
C TRP A 99 -4.08 21.92 -7.05
N ILE A 100 -3.07 22.77 -7.25
CA ILE A 100 -2.34 22.85 -8.52
C ILE A 100 -1.62 21.53 -8.81
N VAL A 101 -0.83 21.03 -7.86
CA VAL A 101 -0.06 19.79 -8.03
C VAL A 101 -0.99 18.60 -8.26
N VAL A 102 -2.03 18.44 -7.44
CA VAL A 102 -3.00 17.34 -7.61
C VAL A 102 -3.74 17.46 -8.94
N GLY A 103 -4.18 18.66 -9.32
CA GLY A 103 -4.84 18.89 -10.60
C GLY A 103 -3.96 18.53 -11.80
N VAL A 104 -2.67 18.92 -11.76
CA VAL A 104 -1.69 18.58 -12.81
C VAL A 104 -1.47 17.08 -12.90
N VAL A 105 -1.24 16.40 -11.77
CA VAL A 105 -0.99 14.95 -11.75
C VAL A 105 -2.22 14.19 -12.25
N ILE A 106 -3.41 14.49 -11.74
CA ILE A 106 -4.66 13.85 -12.17
C ILE A 106 -4.93 14.08 -13.67
N ALA A 107 -4.73 15.31 -14.17
CA ALA A 107 -4.90 15.62 -15.58
C ALA A 107 -3.87 14.89 -16.46
N ALA A 108 -2.62 14.79 -16.00
CA ALA A 108 -1.55 14.07 -16.68
C ALA A 108 -1.90 12.57 -16.79
N ASN A 109 -2.37 11.93 -15.72
CA ASN A 109 -2.80 10.53 -15.77
C ASN A 109 -3.91 10.29 -16.80
N ILE A 110 -4.95 11.13 -16.79
CA ILE A 110 -6.04 11.04 -17.77
C ILE A 110 -5.52 11.20 -19.20
N TRP A 111 -4.64 12.18 -19.41
CA TRP A 111 -4.07 12.45 -20.73
C TRP A 111 -3.19 11.29 -21.21
N MET A 112 -2.28 10.79 -20.38
CA MET A 112 -1.39 9.67 -20.70
C MET A 112 -2.19 8.40 -20.99
N GLY A 113 -3.16 8.07 -20.15
CA GLY A 113 -4.04 6.90 -20.34
C GLY A 113 -4.85 6.95 -21.63
N ARG A 114 -5.15 8.15 -22.15
CA ARG A 114 -5.89 8.30 -23.42
C ARG A 114 -5.00 8.36 -24.66
N THR A 115 -3.76 8.84 -24.53
CA THR A 115 -2.96 9.25 -25.71
C THR A 115 -1.63 8.52 -25.86
N MET A 116 -1.06 7.97 -24.79
CA MET A 116 0.32 7.46 -24.83
C MET A 116 0.43 5.93 -24.86
N LEU A 117 -0.65 5.18 -24.61
CA LEU A 117 -0.62 3.72 -24.42
C LEU A 117 -0.41 2.86 -25.69
N GLY A 118 0.09 3.45 -26.78
CA GLY A 118 0.42 2.74 -28.03
C GLY A 118 1.90 2.38 -28.20
N THR A 119 2.79 2.89 -27.34
CA THR A 119 4.25 2.66 -27.44
C THR A 119 4.83 2.16 -26.13
N VAL A 120 5.97 1.46 -26.17
CA VAL A 120 6.65 0.97 -24.96
C VAL A 120 7.02 2.12 -24.03
N VAL A 121 7.53 3.23 -24.58
CA VAL A 121 7.89 4.43 -23.81
C VAL A 121 6.65 5.05 -23.15
N GLY A 122 5.53 5.15 -23.88
CA GLY A 122 4.29 5.67 -23.33
C GLY A 122 3.74 4.83 -22.17
N TRP A 123 3.86 3.50 -22.26
CA TRP A 123 3.54 2.60 -21.14
C TRP A 123 4.43 2.81 -19.92
N GLN A 124 5.74 3.03 -20.12
CA GLN A 124 6.67 3.28 -19.02
C GLN A 124 6.40 4.63 -18.33
N LEU A 125 6.11 5.68 -19.12
CA LEU A 125 5.75 7.00 -18.58
C LEU A 125 4.42 6.96 -17.82
N PHE A 126 3.42 6.25 -18.36
CA PHE A 126 2.16 6.02 -17.66
C PHE A 126 2.37 5.32 -16.32
N TRP A 127 3.18 4.27 -16.28
CA TRP A 127 3.48 3.56 -15.02
C TRP A 127 4.18 4.45 -14.00
N ILE A 128 5.17 5.25 -14.40
CA ILE A 128 5.85 6.17 -13.48
C ILE A 128 4.87 7.15 -12.84
N GLU A 129 4.00 7.76 -13.64
CA GLU A 129 3.02 8.72 -13.15
C GLU A 129 1.93 8.04 -12.29
N ASN A 130 1.43 6.88 -12.71
CA ASN A 130 0.44 6.11 -11.97
C ASN A 130 1.02 5.60 -10.63
N ASP A 131 2.28 5.18 -10.61
CA ASP A 131 2.98 4.76 -9.40
C ASP A 131 3.07 5.93 -8.40
N LEU A 132 3.31 7.16 -8.86
CA LEU A 132 3.31 8.35 -8.01
C LEU A 132 1.92 8.60 -7.39
N LEU A 133 0.85 8.45 -8.18
CA LEU A 133 -0.53 8.54 -7.68
C LEU A 133 -0.81 7.48 -6.61
N VAL A 134 -0.50 6.22 -6.91
CA VAL A 134 -0.80 5.08 -6.04
C VAL A 134 0.02 5.10 -4.76
N VAL A 135 1.34 5.28 -4.86
CA VAL A 135 2.22 5.39 -3.70
C VAL A 135 1.86 6.61 -2.87
N GLY A 136 1.62 7.76 -3.51
CA GLY A 136 1.20 8.99 -2.82
C GLY A 136 -0.10 8.81 -2.04
N ALA A 137 -1.12 8.21 -2.67
CA ALA A 137 -2.40 7.93 -2.03
C ALA A 137 -2.28 6.91 -0.90
N ALA A 138 -1.50 5.84 -1.08
CA ALA A 138 -1.26 4.85 -0.03
C ALA A 138 -0.53 5.46 1.18
N VAL A 139 0.52 6.25 0.95
CA VAL A 139 1.28 6.96 2.00
C VAL A 139 0.38 7.93 2.75
N ALA A 140 -0.40 8.74 2.03
CA ALA A 140 -1.32 9.71 2.60
C ALA A 140 -2.39 9.03 3.46
N THR A 141 -3.07 8.03 2.92
CA THR A 141 -4.15 7.30 3.60
C THR A 141 -3.62 6.55 4.82
N ALA A 142 -2.47 5.88 4.70
CA ALA A 142 -1.85 5.16 5.80
C ALA A 142 -1.56 6.09 6.98
N ASN A 143 -0.94 7.24 6.68
CA ASN A 143 -0.61 8.24 7.68
C ASN A 143 -1.87 8.88 8.29
N LEU A 144 -2.89 9.17 7.47
CA LEU A 144 -4.16 9.70 7.95
C LEU A 144 -4.79 8.79 9.00
N TYR A 145 -4.86 7.48 8.74
CA TYR A 145 -5.45 6.52 9.68
C TYR A 145 -4.60 6.36 10.94
N VAL A 146 -3.28 6.22 10.80
CA VAL A 146 -2.41 5.97 11.97
C VAL A 146 -2.24 7.21 12.84
N GLN A 147 -2.13 8.40 12.25
CA GLN A 147 -2.13 9.68 12.97
C GLN A 147 -3.52 10.01 13.53
N GLY A 148 -4.60 9.61 12.85
CA GLY A 148 -6.00 9.70 13.30
C GLY A 148 -6.36 8.77 14.46
N GLY A 149 -5.44 7.89 14.88
CA GLY A 149 -5.58 7.08 16.09
C GLY A 149 -5.65 5.58 15.88
N MET A 150 -5.61 5.09 14.63
CA MET A 150 -5.71 3.66 14.33
C MET A 150 -4.60 2.86 15.02
N ARG A 151 -4.97 1.89 15.85
CA ARG A 151 -4.06 1.03 16.64
C ARG A 151 -3.55 -0.16 15.82
N LEU A 152 -2.40 -0.71 16.20
CA LEU A 152 -1.83 -1.89 15.53
C LEU A 152 -2.78 -3.08 15.61
N ARG A 153 -3.51 -3.26 16.72
CA ARG A 153 -4.55 -4.29 16.82
C ARG A 153 -5.60 -4.21 15.70
N HIS A 154 -5.98 -3.00 15.30
CA HIS A 154 -7.00 -2.81 14.27
C HIS A 154 -6.45 -3.27 12.92
N VAL A 155 -5.22 -2.89 12.59
CA VAL A 155 -4.54 -3.32 11.36
C VAL A 155 -4.35 -4.83 11.33
N ALA A 156 -3.95 -5.45 12.44
CA ALA A 156 -3.73 -6.88 12.51
C ALA A 156 -5.02 -7.70 12.32
N TRP A 157 -6.11 -7.30 12.99
CA TRP A 157 -7.42 -7.93 12.78
C TRP A 157 -7.94 -7.69 11.37
N PHE A 158 -7.79 -6.48 10.87
CA PHE A 158 -8.19 -6.13 9.51
C PHE A 158 -7.45 -6.98 8.47
N GLY A 159 -6.13 -7.14 8.60
CA GLY A 159 -5.34 -8.03 7.74
C GLY A 159 -5.78 -9.49 7.82
N LEU A 160 -6.15 -9.98 9.01
CA LEU A 160 -6.65 -11.35 9.16
C LEU A 160 -8.01 -11.55 8.45
N VAL A 161 -8.92 -10.58 8.57
CA VAL A 161 -10.20 -10.64 7.85
C VAL A 161 -9.97 -10.53 6.34
N LEU A 162 -9.05 -9.67 5.91
CA LEU A 162 -8.68 -9.55 4.51
C LEU A 162 -8.05 -10.82 3.94
N ALA A 163 -7.31 -11.59 4.73
CA ALA A 163 -6.81 -12.90 4.31
C ALA A 163 -7.95 -13.86 3.93
N VAL A 164 -9.03 -13.85 4.71
CA VAL A 164 -10.23 -14.67 4.42
C VAL A 164 -10.94 -14.14 3.18
N TYR A 165 -11.13 -12.83 3.10
CA TYR A 165 -11.73 -12.16 1.95
C TYR A 165 -10.97 -12.48 0.65
N ASP A 166 -9.64 -12.31 0.65
CA ASP A 166 -8.77 -12.50 -0.51
C ASP A 166 -8.77 -13.96 -0.98
N ALA A 167 -8.76 -14.92 -0.03
CA ALA A 167 -8.92 -16.33 -0.35
C ALA A 167 -10.30 -16.64 -0.99
N VAL A 168 -11.38 -16.05 -0.49
CA VAL A 168 -12.74 -16.25 -1.06
C VAL A 168 -12.83 -15.67 -2.47
N PHE A 169 -12.39 -14.44 -2.68
CA PHE A 169 -12.44 -13.77 -3.99
C PHE A 169 -11.39 -14.28 -4.98
N THR A 170 -10.41 -15.05 -4.52
CA THR A 170 -9.46 -15.74 -5.41
C THR A 170 -9.91 -17.15 -5.77
N PHE A 171 -10.34 -17.95 -4.78
CA PHE A 171 -10.64 -19.37 -5.00
C PHE A 171 -12.12 -19.68 -5.27
N VAL A 172 -13.04 -18.91 -4.70
CA VAL A 172 -14.49 -19.20 -4.79
C VAL A 172 -15.14 -18.37 -5.90
N TRP A 173 -14.77 -17.09 -6.00
CA TRP A 173 -15.37 -16.18 -6.97
C TRP A 173 -14.29 -15.26 -7.57
N PRO A 174 -13.62 -15.63 -8.69
CA PRO A 174 -12.43 -14.97 -9.24
C PRO A 174 -12.73 -13.61 -9.92
N ILE A 175 -13.34 -12.70 -9.16
CA ILE A 175 -13.71 -11.34 -9.56
C ILE A 175 -12.45 -10.50 -9.79
N THR A 176 -11.39 -10.76 -9.02
CA THR A 176 -10.13 -10.02 -9.08
C THR A 176 -9.51 -10.05 -10.48
N ASN A 177 -9.54 -11.19 -11.16
CA ASN A 177 -9.06 -11.33 -12.55
C ASN A 177 -9.88 -10.48 -13.52
N THR A 178 -11.21 -10.47 -13.34
CA THR A 178 -12.12 -9.72 -14.20
C THR A 178 -11.92 -8.21 -14.03
N LEU A 179 -11.70 -7.75 -12.80
CA LEU A 179 -11.43 -6.35 -12.50
C LEU A 179 -10.07 -5.92 -13.06
N ALA A 180 -9.01 -6.70 -12.84
CA ALA A 180 -7.68 -6.39 -13.35
C ALA A 180 -7.71 -6.18 -14.88
N GLN A 181 -8.33 -7.11 -15.62
CA GLN A 181 -8.46 -6.99 -17.07
C GLN A 181 -9.25 -5.75 -17.52
N ARG A 182 -10.27 -5.35 -16.75
CA ARG A 182 -11.10 -4.18 -17.06
C ARG A 182 -10.37 -2.85 -16.88
N PHE A 183 -9.36 -2.80 -16.02
CA PHE A 183 -8.60 -1.59 -15.71
C PHE A 183 -7.30 -1.43 -16.48
N ILE A 184 -6.78 -2.50 -17.09
CA ILE A 184 -5.53 -2.42 -17.86
C ILE A 184 -5.64 -1.33 -18.93
N GLY A 185 -4.75 -0.35 -18.84
CA GLY A 185 -4.64 0.74 -19.79
C GLY A 185 -5.73 1.82 -19.65
N TRP A 186 -6.41 1.88 -18.51
CA TRP A 186 -7.28 3.01 -18.16
C TRP A 186 -6.61 3.92 -17.12
N PRO A 187 -6.96 5.21 -17.08
CA PRO A 187 -6.52 6.12 -16.02
C PRO A 187 -6.88 5.58 -14.63
N PHE A 188 -6.10 5.95 -13.62
CA PHE A 188 -6.30 5.60 -12.22
C PHE A 188 -6.25 4.10 -11.93
N ASP A 189 -5.35 3.38 -12.59
CA ASP A 189 -5.09 1.98 -12.29
C ASP A 189 -4.65 1.86 -10.82
N PRO A 190 -5.40 1.17 -9.95
CA PRO A 190 -5.12 1.09 -8.52
C PRO A 190 -3.99 0.11 -8.20
N SER A 191 -2.89 0.18 -8.94
CA SER A 191 -1.72 -0.67 -8.79
C SER A 191 -0.42 0.09 -9.07
N VAL A 192 0.66 -0.33 -8.42
CA VAL A 192 2.02 0.04 -8.79
C VAL A 192 2.53 -1.00 -9.77
N GLY A 193 3.16 -0.58 -10.87
CA GLY A 193 3.53 -1.52 -11.91
C GLY A 193 4.70 -1.10 -12.78
N PHE A 194 5.18 -2.06 -13.56
CA PHE A 194 6.18 -1.78 -14.57
C PHE A 194 6.03 -2.73 -15.75
N ARG A 195 6.36 -2.22 -16.94
CA ARG A 195 6.28 -2.96 -18.20
C ARG A 195 7.64 -3.04 -18.89
N ILE A 196 8.05 -4.27 -19.24
CA ILE A 196 9.21 -4.54 -20.08
C ILE A 196 8.75 -5.38 -21.28
N GLY A 197 8.69 -4.76 -22.45
CA GLY A 197 8.20 -5.39 -23.67
C GLY A 197 6.73 -5.83 -23.54
N ILE A 198 6.48 -7.13 -23.58
CA ILE A 198 5.15 -7.73 -23.44
C ILE A 198 4.79 -8.07 -21.99
N TYR A 199 5.78 -8.09 -21.08
CA TYR A 199 5.56 -8.47 -19.70
C TYR A 199 5.16 -7.26 -18.88
N ASN A 200 4.08 -7.40 -18.12
CA ASN A 200 3.57 -6.40 -17.20
C ASN A 200 3.50 -7.03 -15.81
N ALA A 201 4.00 -6.32 -14.80
CA ALA A 201 3.92 -6.73 -13.42
C ALA A 201 3.32 -5.62 -12.59
N THR A 202 2.45 -5.97 -11.65
CA THR A 202 1.70 -5.01 -10.85
C THR A 202 1.52 -5.52 -9.42
N ILE A 203 1.45 -4.60 -8.45
CA ILE A 203 1.05 -4.86 -7.06
C ILE A 203 -0.06 -3.88 -6.68
N GLY A 204 -1.12 -4.38 -6.03
CA GLY A 204 -2.31 -3.60 -5.75
C GLY A 204 -2.10 -2.50 -4.69
N LEU A 205 -2.79 -1.37 -4.86
CA LEU A 205 -2.85 -0.29 -3.87
C LEU A 205 -3.27 -0.80 -2.48
N GLY A 206 -4.24 -1.72 -2.44
CA GLY A 206 -4.76 -2.27 -1.19
C GLY A 206 -3.68 -2.97 -0.36
N ASP A 207 -2.84 -3.78 -1.02
CA ASP A 207 -1.73 -4.48 -0.38
C ASP A 207 -0.70 -3.49 0.16
N LEU A 208 -0.26 -2.55 -0.68
CA LEU A 208 0.71 -1.51 -0.31
C LEU A 208 0.22 -0.67 0.87
N LEU A 209 -1.06 -0.33 0.88
CA LEU A 209 -1.69 0.40 1.98
C LEU A 209 -1.62 -0.40 3.28
N ILE A 210 -1.99 -1.67 3.27
CA ILE A 210 -1.99 -2.53 4.46
C ILE A 210 -0.58 -2.75 5.00
N TYR A 211 0.38 -3.00 4.13
CA TYR A 211 1.79 -3.19 4.51
C TYR A 211 2.34 -1.92 5.17
N SER A 212 2.06 -0.77 4.57
CA SER A 212 2.46 0.52 5.10
C SER A 212 1.78 0.82 6.44
N LEU A 213 0.48 0.56 6.55
CA LEU A 213 -0.29 0.68 7.79
C LEU A 213 0.30 -0.18 8.90
N PHE A 214 0.65 -1.43 8.61
CA PHE A 214 1.19 -2.36 9.59
C PHE A 214 2.55 -1.88 10.11
N VAL A 215 3.45 -1.44 9.21
CA VAL A 215 4.77 -0.93 9.58
C VAL A 215 4.69 0.34 10.40
N ILE A 216 3.93 1.34 9.96
CA ILE A 216 3.86 2.62 10.67
C ILE A 216 3.06 2.51 11.98
N ALA A 217 2.05 1.62 12.05
CA ALA A 217 1.36 1.31 13.29
C ALA A 217 2.27 0.56 14.28
N ALA A 218 3.13 -0.35 13.80
CA ALA A 218 4.12 -1.04 14.64
C ALA A 218 5.19 -0.07 15.15
N LEU A 219 5.67 0.84 14.28
CA LEU A 219 6.56 1.93 14.67
C LEU A 219 5.96 2.79 15.78
N LYS A 220 4.69 3.20 15.60
CA LYS A 220 3.95 3.97 16.59
C LYS A 220 3.79 3.21 17.90
N ALA A 221 3.30 1.98 17.85
CA ALA A 221 2.97 1.20 19.04
C ALA A 221 4.20 0.79 19.85
N TYR A 222 5.24 0.25 19.20
CA TYR A 222 6.34 -0.46 19.87
C TYR A 222 7.74 0.00 19.45
N GLY A 223 7.86 0.89 18.45
CA GLY A 223 9.11 1.54 18.09
C GLY A 223 9.84 0.91 16.91
N PRO A 224 11.09 1.34 16.61
CA PRO A 224 11.78 1.01 15.37
C PRO A 224 12.12 -0.49 15.22
N ARG A 225 12.36 -1.21 16.32
CA ARG A 225 12.62 -2.66 16.27
C ARG A 225 11.38 -3.43 15.79
N ALA A 226 10.20 -3.08 16.30
CA ALA A 226 8.95 -3.66 15.88
C ALA A 226 8.62 -3.32 14.41
N ALA A 227 8.89 -2.07 14.00
CA ALA A 227 8.71 -1.64 12.62
C ALA A 227 9.58 -2.44 11.63
N ARG A 228 10.83 -2.75 12.00
CA ARG A 228 11.71 -3.58 11.15
C ARG A 228 11.15 -4.99 10.98
N GLY A 229 10.68 -5.63 12.05
CA GLY A 229 10.06 -6.95 11.94
C GLY A 229 8.77 -6.92 11.13
N ALA A 230 7.95 -5.89 11.31
CA ALA A 230 6.76 -5.67 10.50
C ALA A 230 7.09 -5.49 9.00
N ALA A 231 8.17 -4.76 8.68
CA ALA A 231 8.62 -4.57 7.30
C ALA A 231 9.13 -5.89 6.70
N VAL A 232 9.90 -6.68 7.45
CA VAL A 232 10.36 -8.01 7.01
C VAL A 232 9.18 -8.92 6.70
N ILE A 233 8.18 -8.97 7.57
CA ILE A 233 6.96 -9.77 7.34
C ILE A 233 6.20 -9.27 6.12
N SER A 234 6.06 -7.96 5.96
CA SER A 234 5.36 -7.36 4.82
C SER A 234 6.05 -7.68 3.49
N VAL A 235 7.38 -7.62 3.44
CA VAL A 235 8.14 -7.98 2.24
C VAL A 235 8.06 -9.48 1.97
N LEU A 236 8.35 -10.32 2.98
CA LEU A 236 8.42 -11.76 2.78
C LEU A 236 7.04 -12.35 2.46
N CYS A 237 6.05 -12.11 3.31
CA CYS A 237 4.72 -12.69 3.16
C CYS A 237 3.85 -11.94 2.16
N GLY A 238 4.06 -10.63 1.99
CA GLY A 238 3.21 -9.78 1.16
C GLY A 238 3.72 -9.53 -0.26
N ALA A 239 5.03 -9.63 -0.51
CA ALA A 239 5.62 -9.39 -1.84
C ALA A 239 6.34 -10.64 -2.38
N VAL A 240 7.25 -11.24 -1.62
CA VAL A 240 8.10 -12.34 -2.09
C VAL A 240 7.29 -13.63 -2.29
N VAL A 241 6.55 -14.07 -1.26
CA VAL A 241 5.74 -15.30 -1.36
C VAL A 241 4.74 -15.23 -2.51
N PRO A 242 3.94 -14.15 -2.67
CA PRO A 242 3.00 -14.05 -3.78
C PRO A 242 3.67 -14.02 -5.16
N ALA A 243 4.80 -13.30 -5.30
CA ALA A 243 5.51 -13.20 -6.57
C ALA A 243 6.19 -14.52 -6.98
N LEU A 244 6.59 -15.35 -6.02
CA LEU A 244 7.19 -16.66 -6.28
C LEU A 244 6.17 -17.79 -6.42
N LEU A 245 4.93 -17.59 -5.96
CA LEU A 245 3.93 -18.64 -5.96
C LEU A 245 3.63 -19.22 -7.36
N PRO A 246 3.53 -18.44 -8.44
CA PRO A 246 3.32 -18.99 -9.79
C PRO A 246 4.40 -19.98 -10.20
N LEU A 247 5.67 -19.72 -9.83
CA LEU A 247 6.79 -20.62 -10.10
C LEU A 247 6.65 -21.96 -9.35
N ILE A 248 6.05 -21.93 -8.16
CA ILE A 248 5.83 -23.12 -7.34
C ILE A 248 4.59 -23.88 -7.85
N THR A 249 3.51 -23.17 -8.17
CA THR A 249 2.28 -23.80 -8.66
C THR A 249 2.49 -24.41 -10.04
N ASP A 250 3.12 -23.72 -10.99
CA ASP A 250 3.40 -24.26 -12.33
C ASP A 250 4.25 -25.54 -12.30
N VAL A 251 5.08 -25.72 -11.27
CA VAL A 251 5.94 -26.90 -11.10
C VAL A 251 5.20 -28.09 -10.47
N PHE A 252 4.17 -27.85 -9.64
CA PHE A 252 3.50 -28.90 -8.85
C PHE A 252 2.05 -29.17 -9.25
N ILE A 253 1.36 -28.21 -9.85
CA ILE A 253 -0.06 -28.23 -10.16
C ILE A 253 -0.21 -27.45 -11.46
N ASP A 254 -0.36 -28.14 -12.60
CA ASP A 254 -0.48 -27.58 -13.96
C ASP A 254 -1.67 -26.59 -14.06
N ALA A 255 -1.50 -25.40 -13.49
CA ALA A 255 -2.50 -24.38 -13.26
C ALA A 255 -2.11 -23.18 -14.11
N ARG A 256 -2.98 -22.83 -15.05
CA ARG A 256 -2.77 -21.71 -15.97
C ARG A 256 -2.36 -20.44 -15.21
N THR A 257 -1.30 -19.81 -15.67
CA THR A 257 -0.61 -18.61 -15.17
C THR A 257 -1.44 -17.33 -15.09
N ASP A 258 -2.76 -17.41 -15.28
CA ASP A 258 -3.70 -16.29 -15.20
C ASP A 258 -4.34 -16.14 -13.80
N VAL A 259 -3.95 -16.95 -12.81
CA VAL A 259 -4.54 -16.89 -11.46
C VAL A 259 -3.80 -15.86 -10.61
N ILE A 260 -4.49 -14.77 -10.24
CA ILE A 260 -3.99 -13.81 -9.26
C ILE A 260 -3.79 -14.52 -7.90
N VAL A 261 -2.61 -14.34 -7.32
CA VAL A 261 -2.21 -14.96 -6.05
C VAL A 261 -2.72 -14.14 -4.88
N PRO A 262 -3.40 -14.75 -3.88
CA PRO A 262 -3.97 -14.00 -2.78
C PRO A 262 -2.87 -13.61 -1.78
N ALA A 263 -2.29 -12.42 -1.95
CA ALA A 263 -1.19 -11.93 -1.13
C ALA A 263 -1.57 -11.81 0.36
N GLN A 264 -2.81 -11.44 0.65
CA GLN A 264 -3.28 -11.30 2.02
C GLN A 264 -3.44 -12.65 2.72
N ALA A 265 -3.60 -13.75 1.98
CA ALA A 265 -3.69 -15.10 2.56
C ALA A 265 -2.42 -15.48 3.34
N ALA A 266 -1.25 -15.04 2.87
CA ALA A 266 0.02 -15.23 3.56
C ALA A 266 0.29 -14.10 4.58
N PHE A 267 0.08 -12.84 4.18
CA PHE A 267 0.41 -11.70 5.02
C PHE A 267 -0.48 -11.57 6.26
N GLY A 268 -1.80 -11.70 6.13
CA GLY A 268 -2.75 -11.43 7.21
C GLY A 268 -2.52 -12.29 8.46
N PRO A 269 -2.40 -13.63 8.36
CA PRO A 269 -2.08 -14.48 9.49
C PRO A 269 -0.71 -14.18 10.10
N ALA A 270 0.31 -13.94 9.28
CA ALA A 270 1.66 -13.61 9.74
C ALA A 270 1.68 -12.28 10.51
N ALA A 271 1.01 -11.25 9.99
CA ALA A 271 0.85 -9.96 10.64
C ALA A 271 0.11 -10.07 11.98
N PHE A 272 -0.95 -10.89 12.03
CA PHE A 272 -1.70 -11.13 13.25
C PHE A 272 -0.87 -11.85 14.33
N LEU A 273 -0.14 -12.91 13.96
CA LEU A 273 0.74 -13.63 14.87
C LEU A 273 1.86 -12.72 15.40
N TYR A 274 2.45 -11.91 14.54
CA TYR A 274 3.47 -10.94 14.94
C TYR A 274 2.93 -9.87 15.88
N TYR A 275 1.73 -9.35 15.61
CA TYR A 275 1.03 -8.46 16.54
C TYR A 275 0.84 -9.11 17.92
N ARG A 276 0.38 -10.37 17.97
CA ARG A 276 0.20 -11.09 19.25
C ARG A 276 1.51 -11.27 19.98
N TRP A 277 2.59 -11.58 19.27
CA TRP A 277 3.93 -11.68 19.85
C TRP A 277 4.39 -10.34 20.42
N LEU A 278 4.28 -9.24 19.65
CA LEU A 278 4.62 -7.91 20.14
C LEU A 278 3.83 -7.51 21.39
N ARG A 279 2.52 -7.79 21.40
CA ARG A 279 1.67 -7.50 22.56
C ARG A 279 2.06 -8.29 23.80
N ARG A 280 2.48 -9.55 23.64
CA ARG A 280 2.98 -10.38 24.76
C ARG A 280 4.33 -9.89 25.28
N THR A 281 5.23 -9.48 24.39
CA THR A 281 6.61 -9.12 24.74
C THR A 281 6.74 -7.69 25.28
N TYR A 282 6.01 -6.73 24.70
CA TYR A 282 6.16 -5.30 25.01
C TYR A 282 4.95 -4.68 25.73
N GLY A 283 3.86 -5.43 25.92
CA GLY A 283 2.67 -4.97 26.63
C GLY A 283 1.74 -4.09 25.81
N ALA A 284 1.19 -3.05 26.45
CA ALA A 284 0.16 -2.19 25.88
C ALA A 284 0.67 -1.31 24.72
N GLU A 285 -0.18 -1.08 23.73
CA GLU A 285 0.16 -0.25 22.57
C GLU A 285 0.22 1.24 22.95
N ARG A 286 1.27 1.93 22.50
CA ARG A 286 1.36 3.39 22.64
C ARG A 286 0.36 4.11 21.75
N THR A 287 -0.20 5.20 22.28
CA THR A 287 -1.07 6.12 21.54
C THR A 287 -0.24 7.09 20.68
N MET A 288 -0.90 7.81 19.77
CA MET A 288 -0.22 8.84 18.97
C MET A 288 0.36 9.96 19.85
N ALA A 289 -0.32 10.33 20.94
CA ALA A 289 0.19 11.28 21.91
C ALA A 289 1.49 10.78 22.58
N GLY A 290 1.53 9.50 23.00
CA GLY A 290 2.74 8.90 23.56
C GLY A 290 3.87 8.73 22.54
N PHE A 291 3.56 8.55 21.26
CA PHE A 291 4.55 8.50 20.19
C PHE A 291 5.19 9.87 19.96
N LEU A 292 4.38 10.93 19.84
CA LEU A 292 4.87 12.30 19.65
C LEU A 292 5.67 12.80 20.86
N GLY A 293 5.18 12.56 22.08
CA GLY A 293 5.87 12.97 23.30
C GLY A 293 7.28 12.39 23.42
N ARG A 294 7.50 11.13 23.00
CA ARG A 294 8.84 10.54 22.97
C ARG A 294 9.72 11.07 21.84
N ALA A 295 9.14 11.31 20.66
CA ALA A 295 9.89 11.90 19.54
C ALA A 295 10.40 13.30 19.88
N ASP A 296 9.63 14.07 20.64
CA ASP A 296 10.02 15.40 21.11
C ASP A 296 11.14 15.30 22.18
N VAL A 297 11.10 14.31 23.08
CA VAL A 297 12.19 14.01 24.05
C VAL A 297 13.48 13.57 23.34
N ASP A 298 13.40 12.66 22.36
CA ASP A 298 14.58 12.18 21.61
C ASP A 298 15.24 13.30 20.78
N ARG A 299 14.48 14.33 20.36
CA ARG A 299 15.02 15.53 19.69
C ARG A 299 15.67 16.52 20.65
N GLN A 300 15.26 16.55 21.91
CA GLN A 300 15.78 17.46 22.93
C GLN A 300 17.01 16.91 23.69
N ALA A 301 17.33 15.63 23.54
CA ALA A 301 18.53 15.05 24.13
C ALA A 301 19.80 15.76 23.60
N PRO A 302 20.65 16.35 24.47
CA PRO A 302 21.81 17.10 24.02
C PRO A 302 22.81 16.18 23.31
N THR A 303 23.30 16.61 22.15
CA THR A 303 24.56 16.12 21.58
C THR A 303 25.62 16.21 22.68
N PRO A 304 26.33 15.12 23.04
CA PRO A 304 27.35 15.21 24.08
C PRO A 304 28.39 16.25 23.62
N SER A 305 28.40 17.40 24.28
CA SER A 305 29.46 18.38 24.15
C SER A 305 30.72 17.69 24.63
N PHE A 306 31.61 17.32 23.69
CA PHE A 306 32.99 17.06 24.02
C PHE A 306 33.56 18.35 24.59
N ALA A 307 33.47 18.50 25.91
CA ALA A 307 34.19 19.51 26.65
C ALA A 307 35.67 19.17 26.50
N LEU A 308 36.33 19.84 25.55
CA LEU A 308 37.78 19.93 25.50
C LEU A 308 38.22 20.62 26.79
N SER A 309 38.60 19.83 27.79
CA SER A 309 39.47 20.29 28.86
C SER A 309 40.84 20.57 28.22
N VAL A 310 41.09 21.83 27.88
CA VAL A 310 42.44 22.31 27.55
C VAL A 310 43.18 22.49 28.89
N PRO A 311 44.43 21.99 29.00
CA PRO A 311 45.21 21.95 30.24
C PRO A 311 45.57 23.33 30.80
#